data_AF-X5MNZ2-F1
#
_entry.id   AF-X5MNZ2-F1
#
_cell.length_a   1.000
_cell.length_b   1.000
_cell.length_c   1.000
_cell.angle_alpha   90.00
_cell.angle_beta   90.00
_cell.angle_gamma   90.00
#
_symmetry.space_group_name_H-M   'P 1'
#
loop_
_entity.id
_entity.type
_entity.pdbx_description
1 polymer ?
#
loop_
_entity_poly.entity_id
_entity_poly.type
_entity_poly.pdbx_seq_one_letter_code
_entity_poly.pdbx_strand_id
1 'polypeptide(L)'
;MSKEQPVQIIETPQGDASFAAVPIETYRVMVRDLEAYRDLKTGVSELRALDDGEVALPADVAHRIADGDNPVRVWREHRGHKAVALARMAGISPAYLSEIETGKKEGTFKTMAALARHLNISLDDLAPMADDEDADSLRRAGREAAFKAEIAGIRASISSGAFDSGAVRNAAARLGRDMDAMVVDGAEPIWASQLTDALAQIVALVDQAEQDIVETARNAQSRLEEIISVDAFAVATKTPSRKSASRSDQVSPSEDAAAAPQQIAGE
;
A
#
# COMPACT_ATOMS: atom_id res chain seq x y z
N MET A 1 2.58 31.49 28.51
CA MET A 1 1.84 32.59 27.85
C MET A 1 2.85 33.57 27.28
N SER A 2 3.37 33.31 26.08
CA SER A 2 4.23 34.27 25.38
C SER A 2 3.36 35.40 24.87
N LYS A 3 3.68 36.65 25.21
CA LYS A 3 2.99 37.82 24.67
C LYS A 3 3.25 37.86 23.16
N GLU A 4 2.20 37.81 22.35
CA GLU A 4 2.28 38.14 20.93
C GLU A 4 2.78 39.59 20.82
N GLN A 5 4.04 39.76 20.43
CA GLN A 5 4.57 41.09 20.10
C GLN A 5 4.23 41.39 18.64
N PRO A 6 3.57 42.52 18.35
CA PRO A 6 3.20 42.88 16.99
C PRO A 6 4.45 43.10 16.13
N VAL A 7 4.37 42.67 14.87
CA VAL A 7 5.43 42.86 13.86
C VAL A 7 5.62 44.36 13.63
N GLN A 8 6.85 44.85 13.78
CA GLN A 8 7.18 46.24 13.51
C GLN A 8 7.60 46.41 12.05
N ILE A 9 6.90 47.27 11.31
CA ILE A 9 7.25 47.61 9.93
C ILE A 9 8.27 48.75 9.93
N ILE A 10 9.32 48.59 9.15
CA ILE A 10 10.39 49.56 8.92
C ILE A 10 10.21 50.10 7.50
N GLU A 11 9.91 51.38 7.40
CA GLU A 11 9.67 52.08 6.13
C GLU A 11 10.96 52.66 5.55
N THR A 12 11.02 52.75 4.22
CA THR A 12 12.04 53.51 3.49
C THR A 12 11.89 55.01 3.76
N PRO A 13 12.92 55.83 3.47
CA PRO A 13 12.79 57.30 3.54
C PRO A 13 11.68 57.89 2.65
N GLN A 14 11.13 57.11 1.71
CA GLN A 14 10.03 57.50 0.81
C GLN A 14 8.65 57.12 1.35
N GLY A 15 8.58 56.44 2.51
CA GLY A 15 7.34 56.00 3.17
C GLY A 15 6.86 54.61 2.78
N ASP A 16 7.58 53.91 1.89
CA ASP A 16 7.22 52.54 1.49
C ASP A 16 7.77 51.52 2.49
N ALA A 17 6.96 50.54 2.90
CA ALA A 17 7.38 49.47 3.79
C ALA A 17 8.54 48.64 3.16
N SER A 18 9.70 48.62 3.81
CA SER A 18 10.91 47.97 3.29
C SER A 18 11.26 46.67 4.04
N PHE A 19 11.11 46.65 5.36
CA PHE A 19 11.45 45.50 6.20
C PHE A 19 10.42 45.33 7.31
N ALA A 20 10.34 44.13 7.87
CA ALA A 20 9.53 43.82 9.03
C ALA A 20 10.41 43.18 10.11
N ALA A 21 10.42 43.75 11.31
CA ALA A 21 11.07 43.16 12.47
C ALA A 21 10.10 42.21 13.16
N VAL A 22 10.43 40.92 13.10
CA VAL A 22 9.65 39.82 13.66
C VAL A 22 10.45 39.21 14.82
N PRO A 23 9.83 38.86 15.97
CA PRO A 23 10.52 38.14 17.03
C PRO A 23 11.19 36.87 16.50
N ILE A 24 12.39 36.56 16.97
CA ILE A 24 13.21 35.47 16.41
C ILE A 24 12.49 34.12 16.41
N GLU A 25 11.69 33.84 17.44
CA GLU A 25 10.94 32.59 17.51
C GLU A 25 9.77 32.55 16.53
N THR A 26 9.07 33.67 16.35
CA THR A 26 8.04 33.81 15.31
C THR A 26 8.65 33.67 13.92
N TYR A 27 9.82 34.26 13.66
CA TYR A 27 10.52 34.09 12.39
C TYR A 27 10.90 32.62 12.14
N ARG A 28 11.43 31.92 13.15
CA ARG A 28 11.77 30.49 13.05
C ARG A 28 10.57 29.63 12.72
N VAL A 29 9.43 29.86 13.40
CA VAL A 29 8.16 29.19 13.08
C VAL A 29 7.73 29.51 11.65
N MET A 30 7.74 30.78 11.23
CA MET A 30 7.38 31.16 9.86
C MET A 30 8.27 30.50 8.81
N VAL A 31 9.58 30.42 9.02
CA VAL A 31 10.51 29.74 8.10
C VAL A 31 10.18 28.26 8.02
N ARG A 32 10.02 27.60 9.18
CA ARG A 32 9.65 26.19 9.26
C ARG A 32 8.33 25.90 8.57
N ASP A 33 7.31 26.73 8.80
CA ASP A 33 5.99 26.59 8.18
C ASP A 33 6.05 26.78 6.66
N LEU A 34 6.90 27.71 6.19
CA LEU A 34 7.11 27.97 4.77
C LEU A 34 7.82 26.82 4.07
N GLU A 35 8.80 26.19 4.74
CA GLU A 35 9.47 24.98 4.27
C GLU A 35 8.48 23.81 4.21
N ALA A 36 7.72 23.57 5.27
CA ALA A 36 6.67 22.55 5.28
C ALA A 36 5.61 22.77 4.20
N TYR A 37 5.24 24.03 3.91
CA TYR A 37 4.33 24.38 2.82
C TYR A 37 4.94 24.10 1.44
N ARG A 38 6.23 24.38 1.25
CA ARG A 38 6.93 24.07 0.00
C ARG A 38 7.00 22.57 -0.24
N ASP A 39 7.35 21.80 0.79
CA ASP A 39 7.39 20.34 0.69
C ASP A 39 6.02 19.76 0.35
N LEU A 40 4.96 20.24 1.03
CA LEU A 40 3.58 19.88 0.71
C LEU A 40 3.21 20.24 -0.73
N LYS A 41 3.55 21.46 -1.19
CA LYS A 41 3.24 21.92 -2.55
C LYS A 41 3.95 21.09 -3.60
N THR A 42 5.22 20.76 -3.37
CA THR A 42 6.01 19.85 -4.22
C THR A 42 5.37 18.47 -4.27
N GLY A 43 5.00 17.91 -3.11
CA GLY A 43 4.33 16.62 -3.04
C GLY A 43 2.97 16.59 -3.75
N VAL A 44 2.18 17.67 -3.69
CA VAL A 44 0.91 17.80 -4.42
C VAL A 44 1.13 17.88 -5.93
N SER A 45 2.17 18.58 -6.41
CA SER A 45 2.51 18.59 -7.84
C SER A 45 2.96 17.23 -8.35
N GLU A 46 3.75 16.49 -7.57
CA GLU A 46 4.18 15.13 -7.92
C GLU A 46 3.00 14.16 -7.94
N LEU A 47 2.11 14.23 -6.95
CA LEU A 47 0.87 13.45 -6.94
C LEU A 47 -0.03 13.70 -8.15
N ARG A 48 0.00 14.90 -8.72
CA ARG A 48 -0.71 15.23 -9.97
C ARG A 48 -0.01 14.66 -11.20
N ALA A 49 1.32 14.73 -11.25
CA ALA A 49 2.10 14.11 -12.32
C ALA A 49 1.90 12.58 -12.39
N LEU A 50 1.75 11.93 -11.23
CA LEU A 50 1.37 10.51 -11.14
C LEU A 50 -0.03 10.23 -11.71
N ASP A 51 -0.97 11.17 -11.57
CA ASP A 51 -2.32 11.07 -12.16
C ASP A 51 -2.30 11.22 -13.69
N ASP A 52 -1.33 11.98 -14.20
CA ASP A 52 -1.11 12.21 -15.64
C ASP A 52 -0.40 11.02 -16.34
N GLY A 53 -0.14 9.93 -15.60
CA GLY A 53 0.37 8.68 -16.16
C GLY A 53 1.90 8.55 -16.19
N GLU A 54 2.64 9.41 -15.48
CA GLU A 54 4.04 9.11 -15.17
C GLU A 54 4.14 7.84 -14.31
N VAL A 55 5.14 7.01 -14.57
CA VAL A 55 5.27 5.69 -13.95
C VAL A 55 5.52 5.86 -12.45
N ALA A 56 4.46 5.71 -11.66
CA ALA A 56 4.53 5.72 -10.20
C ALA A 56 5.44 4.60 -9.70
N LEU A 57 6.27 4.92 -8.69
CA LEU A 57 6.94 3.90 -7.89
C LEU A 57 5.85 3.03 -7.22
N PRO A 58 5.81 1.70 -7.45
CA PRO A 58 4.85 0.84 -6.78
C PRO A 58 5.00 0.92 -5.26
N ALA A 59 3.89 1.02 -4.52
CA ALA A 59 3.92 1.23 -3.07
C ALA A 59 4.73 0.14 -2.34
N ASP A 60 4.61 -1.12 -2.76
CA ASP A 60 5.37 -2.25 -2.19
C ASP A 60 6.88 -2.11 -2.40
N VAL A 61 7.31 -1.54 -3.53
CA VAL A 61 8.71 -1.25 -3.82
C VAL A 61 9.20 -0.10 -2.94
N ALA A 62 8.42 0.98 -2.87
CA ALA A 62 8.74 2.16 -2.08
C ALA A 62 8.95 1.82 -0.60
N HIS A 63 8.02 1.06 0.01
CA HIS A 63 8.14 0.64 1.41
C HIS A 63 9.39 -0.18 1.68
N ARG A 64 9.68 -1.17 0.84
CA ARG A 64 10.84 -2.04 1.06
C ARG A 64 12.14 -1.26 0.97
N ILE A 65 12.26 -0.35 0.00
CA ILE A 65 13.43 0.52 -0.11
C ILE A 65 13.54 1.41 1.14
N ALA A 66 12.43 1.97 1.61
CA ALA A 66 12.41 2.77 2.84
C ALA A 66 12.76 1.98 4.11
N ASP A 67 12.42 0.69 4.15
CA ASP A 67 12.83 -0.24 5.22
C ASP A 67 14.31 -0.63 5.14
N GLY A 68 15.02 -0.18 4.09
CA GLY A 68 16.44 -0.42 3.88
C GLY A 68 16.76 -1.66 3.04
N ASP A 69 15.77 -2.26 2.38
CA ASP A 69 16.06 -3.29 1.39
C ASP A 69 16.85 -2.70 0.21
N ASN A 70 17.77 -3.49 -0.32
CA ASN A 70 18.54 -3.09 -1.49
C ASN A 70 17.62 -2.89 -2.72
N PRO A 71 17.62 -1.70 -3.37
CA PRO A 71 16.73 -1.39 -4.49
C PRO A 71 16.80 -2.38 -5.65
N VAL A 72 17.99 -2.91 -5.95
CA VAL A 72 18.18 -3.92 -7.02
C VAL A 72 17.35 -5.17 -6.73
N ARG A 73 17.38 -5.63 -5.47
CA ARG A 73 16.64 -6.82 -5.03
C ARG A 73 15.13 -6.58 -5.08
N VAL A 74 14.70 -5.44 -4.54
CA VAL A 74 13.27 -5.07 -4.47
C VAL A 74 12.68 -5.02 -5.87
N TRP A 75 13.30 -4.27 -6.78
CA TRP A 75 12.83 -4.15 -8.16
C TRP A 75 12.90 -5.47 -8.92
N ARG A 76 13.94 -6.28 -8.71
CA ARG A 76 14.04 -7.61 -9.33
C ARG A 76 12.85 -8.49 -8.94
N GLU A 77 12.51 -8.52 -7.65
CA GLU A 77 11.42 -9.33 -7.11
C GLU A 77 10.05 -8.81 -7.56
N HIS A 78 9.86 -7.50 -7.53
CA HIS A 78 8.63 -6.87 -8.02
C HIS A 78 8.38 -7.18 -9.51
N ARG A 79 9.43 -7.20 -10.33
CA ARG A 79 9.35 -7.56 -11.77
C ARG A 79 9.33 -9.07 -12.03
N GLY A 80 9.36 -9.90 -10.97
CA GLY A 80 9.30 -11.36 -11.09
C GLY A 80 10.55 -12.01 -11.70
N HIS A 81 11.69 -11.32 -11.71
CA HIS A 81 12.93 -11.85 -12.27
C HIS A 81 13.67 -12.76 -11.27
N LYS A 82 14.10 -13.94 -11.74
CA LYS A 82 15.05 -14.77 -11.01
C LYS A 82 16.43 -14.12 -11.05
N ALA A 83 17.19 -14.16 -9.94
CA ALA A 83 18.53 -13.56 -9.85
C ALA A 83 19.47 -14.00 -10.99
N VAL A 84 19.49 -15.30 -11.31
CA VAL A 84 20.30 -15.84 -12.42
C VAL A 84 19.88 -15.26 -13.77
N ALA A 85 18.58 -15.03 -13.98
CA ALA A 85 18.07 -14.46 -15.22
C ALA A 85 18.47 -12.98 -15.36
N LEU A 86 18.29 -12.18 -14.30
CA LEU A 86 18.69 -10.78 -14.30
C LEU A 86 20.20 -10.61 -14.49
N ALA A 87 21.00 -11.40 -13.77
CA ALA A 87 22.46 -11.38 -13.91
C ALA A 87 22.89 -11.66 -15.35
N ARG A 88 22.28 -12.66 -16.01
CA ARG A 88 22.56 -12.98 -17.41
C ARG A 88 22.18 -11.83 -18.34
N MET A 89 21.01 -11.22 -18.15
CA MET A 89 20.56 -10.06 -18.95
C MET A 89 21.53 -8.89 -18.80
N ALA A 90 21.93 -8.58 -17.57
CA ALA A 90 22.88 -7.51 -17.27
C ALA A 90 24.36 -7.84 -17.60
N GLY A 91 24.66 -9.05 -18.10
CA GLY A 91 26.01 -9.45 -18.48
C GLY A 91 26.97 -9.63 -17.30
N ILE A 92 26.46 -9.98 -16.12
CA ILE A 92 27.24 -10.19 -14.89
C ILE A 92 27.07 -11.62 -14.34
N SER A 93 27.95 -12.02 -13.42
CA SER A 93 27.79 -13.31 -12.74
C SER A 93 26.66 -13.25 -11.70
N PRO A 94 25.92 -14.35 -11.45
CA PRO A 94 24.93 -14.41 -10.39
C PRO A 94 25.51 -14.13 -8.99
N ALA A 95 26.76 -14.53 -8.76
CA ALA A 95 27.46 -14.22 -7.52
C ALA A 95 27.68 -12.71 -7.36
N TYR A 96 28.07 -12.01 -8.43
CA TYR A 96 28.26 -10.56 -8.37
C TYR A 96 26.94 -9.82 -8.18
N LEU A 97 25.84 -10.26 -8.81
CA LEU A 97 24.51 -9.72 -8.53
C LEU A 97 24.12 -9.94 -7.05
N SER A 98 24.40 -11.12 -6.49
CA SER A 98 24.10 -11.39 -5.07
C SER A 98 24.91 -10.52 -4.11
N GLU A 99 26.17 -10.23 -4.42
CA GLU A 99 26.98 -9.28 -3.65
C GLU A 99 26.39 -7.86 -3.72
N ILE A 100 25.82 -7.47 -4.87
CA ILE A 100 25.11 -6.20 -5.03
C ILE A 100 23.82 -6.18 -4.19
N GLU A 101 22.96 -7.19 -4.32
CA GLU A 101 21.69 -7.28 -3.62
C GLU A 101 21.82 -7.37 -2.09
N THR A 102 22.99 -7.80 -1.60
CA THR A 102 23.31 -7.86 -0.16
C THR A 102 24.06 -6.64 0.35
N GLY A 103 24.33 -5.66 -0.51
CA GLY A 103 25.08 -4.45 -0.15
C GLY A 103 26.58 -4.68 0.07
N LYS A 104 27.11 -5.87 -0.22
CA LYS A 104 28.57 -6.16 -0.12
C LYS A 104 29.38 -5.40 -1.18
N LYS A 105 28.76 -5.09 -2.32
CA LYS A 105 29.35 -4.28 -3.38
C LYS A 105 28.29 -3.35 -3.94
N GLU A 106 28.65 -2.11 -4.24
CA GLU A 106 27.72 -1.15 -4.85
C GLU A 106 27.46 -1.45 -6.34
N GLY A 107 28.38 -2.15 -6.99
CA GLY A 107 28.34 -2.37 -8.43
C GLY A 107 29.02 -1.23 -9.20
N THR A 108 29.52 -1.52 -10.40
CA THR A 108 30.04 -0.44 -11.25
C THR A 108 28.90 0.35 -11.88
N PHE A 109 29.11 1.62 -12.24
CA PHE A 109 28.13 2.43 -12.98
C PHE A 109 27.58 1.69 -14.22
N LYS A 110 28.47 1.03 -14.97
CA LYS A 110 28.09 0.22 -16.14
C LYS A 110 27.15 -0.93 -15.77
N THR A 111 27.41 -1.61 -14.66
CA THR A 111 26.57 -2.69 -14.13
C THR A 111 25.21 -2.15 -13.70
N MET A 112 25.18 -1.08 -12.93
CA MET A 112 23.93 -0.49 -12.42
C MET A 112 23.06 0.04 -13.57
N ALA A 113 23.66 0.71 -14.56
CA ALA A 113 22.96 1.14 -15.77
C ALA A 113 22.40 -0.04 -16.59
N ALA A 114 23.08 -1.19 -16.60
CA ALA A 114 22.57 -2.39 -17.24
C ALA A 114 21.37 -2.98 -16.48
N LEU A 115 21.47 -3.06 -15.15
CA LEU A 115 20.38 -3.52 -14.30
C LEU A 115 19.14 -2.62 -14.44
N ALA A 116 19.30 -1.30 -14.40
CA ALA A 116 18.21 -0.32 -14.57
C ALA A 116 17.46 -0.51 -15.87
N ARG A 117 18.20 -0.66 -16.97
CA ARG A 117 17.62 -0.90 -18.29
C ARG A 117 16.80 -2.17 -18.35
N HIS A 118 17.29 -3.26 -17.74
CA HIS A 118 16.57 -4.54 -17.75
C HIS A 118 15.41 -4.59 -16.76
N LEU A 119 15.46 -3.78 -15.71
CA LEU A 119 14.36 -3.59 -14.76
C LEU A 119 13.35 -2.53 -15.22
N ASN A 120 13.63 -1.83 -16.33
CA ASN A 120 12.81 -0.76 -16.90
C ASN A 120 12.47 0.33 -15.88
N ILE A 121 13.51 0.85 -15.25
CA ILE A 121 13.50 1.95 -14.27
C ILE A 121 14.67 2.89 -14.54
N SER A 122 14.67 4.08 -13.93
CA SER A 122 15.80 4.99 -14.04
C SER A 122 17.01 4.47 -13.28
N LEU A 123 18.20 5.00 -13.57
CA LEU A 123 19.39 4.69 -12.79
C LEU A 123 19.30 5.26 -11.37
N ASP A 124 18.61 6.40 -11.22
CA ASP A 124 18.42 7.08 -9.94
C ASP A 124 17.55 6.23 -8.99
N ASP A 125 16.58 5.47 -9.53
CA ASP A 125 15.75 4.53 -8.76
C ASP A 125 16.52 3.29 -8.24
N LEU A 126 17.79 3.14 -8.63
CA LEU A 126 18.62 1.95 -8.42
C LEU A 126 19.91 2.23 -7.67
N ALA A 127 20.39 3.47 -7.72
CA ALA A 127 21.66 3.87 -7.12
C ALA A 127 21.50 4.02 -5.60
N PRO A 128 22.33 3.34 -4.78
CA PRO A 128 22.49 3.71 -3.39
C PRO A 128 23.26 5.04 -3.34
N MET A 129 22.68 6.08 -2.72
CA MET A 129 23.40 7.34 -2.44
C MET A 129 24.25 7.16 -1.17
N ALA A 130 25.45 7.76 -1.16
CA ALA A 130 26.64 7.14 -0.59
C ALA A 130 26.95 7.47 0.88
N ASP A 131 26.15 8.28 1.59
CA ASP A 131 26.48 8.69 2.97
C ASP A 131 25.38 8.35 4.02
N ASP A 132 25.73 8.26 5.31
CA ASP A 132 24.78 7.94 6.40
C ASP A 132 23.67 9.02 6.56
N GLU A 133 23.96 10.28 6.25
CA GLU A 133 22.94 11.35 6.15
C GLU A 133 22.02 11.17 4.93
N ASP A 134 22.52 10.53 3.87
CA ASP A 134 21.72 10.16 2.70
C ASP A 134 20.81 8.98 3.00
N ALA A 135 21.22 8.04 3.86
CA ALA A 135 20.39 6.89 4.24
C ALA A 135 19.10 7.34 4.94
N ASP A 136 19.17 8.27 5.91
CA ASP A 136 17.98 8.82 6.55
C ASP A 136 17.13 9.67 5.59
N SER A 137 17.78 10.36 4.66
CA SER A 137 17.10 11.13 3.61
C SER A 137 16.41 10.21 2.59
N LEU A 138 16.98 9.05 2.27
CA LEU A 138 16.42 7.98 1.44
C LEU A 138 15.26 7.28 2.14
N ARG A 139 15.38 6.99 3.44
CA ARG A 139 14.26 6.46 4.22
C ARG A 139 13.10 7.44 4.23
N ARG A 140 13.39 8.74 4.44
CA ARG A 140 12.39 9.82 4.36
C ARG A 140 11.78 9.93 2.95
N ALA A 141 12.59 10.00 1.90
CA ALA A 141 12.13 10.10 0.52
C ALA A 141 11.36 8.86 0.06
N GLY A 142 11.80 7.67 0.47
CA GLY A 142 11.12 6.40 0.21
C GLY A 142 9.77 6.31 0.92
N ARG A 143 9.68 6.76 2.18
CA ARG A 143 8.41 6.88 2.91
C ARG A 143 7.48 7.92 2.29
N GLU A 144 8.02 9.06 1.87
CA GLU A 144 7.27 10.09 1.17
C GLU A 144 6.74 9.59 -0.19
N ALA A 145 7.55 8.86 -0.94
CA ALA A 145 7.14 8.22 -2.19
C ALA A 145 6.09 7.13 -1.96
N ALA A 146 6.23 6.30 -0.92
CA ALA A 146 5.25 5.29 -0.55
C ALA A 146 3.90 5.93 -0.18
N PHE A 147 3.94 6.97 0.65
CA PHE A 147 2.78 7.75 1.04
C PHE A 147 2.06 8.38 -0.18
N LYS A 148 2.83 8.95 -1.13
CA LYS A 148 2.28 9.47 -2.40
C LYS A 148 1.67 8.35 -3.26
N ALA A 149 2.34 7.21 -3.36
CA ALA A 149 1.85 6.06 -4.13
C ALA A 149 0.53 5.50 -3.56
N GLU A 150 0.39 5.44 -2.23
CA GLU A 150 -0.84 5.00 -1.57
C GLU A 150 -2.00 5.99 -1.80
N ILE A 151 -1.75 7.31 -1.71
CA ILE A 151 -2.76 8.32 -2.07
C ILE A 151 -3.20 8.17 -3.53
N ALA A 152 -2.26 7.99 -4.45
CA ALA A 152 -2.56 7.76 -5.86
C ALA A 152 -3.36 6.46 -6.06
N GLY A 153 -3.03 5.39 -5.33
CA GLY A 153 -3.76 4.12 -5.34
C GLY A 153 -5.20 4.24 -4.86
N ILE A 154 -5.44 4.98 -3.76
CA ILE A 154 -6.79 5.27 -3.25
C ILE A 154 -7.58 6.04 -4.31
N ARG A 155 -6.99 7.08 -4.90
CA ARG A 155 -7.64 7.90 -5.93
C ARG A 155 -7.97 7.11 -7.20
N ALA A 156 -7.08 6.22 -7.64
CA ALA A 156 -7.31 5.30 -8.75
C ALA A 156 -8.44 4.31 -8.44
N SER A 157 -8.49 3.76 -7.23
CA SER A 157 -9.56 2.87 -6.78
C SER A 157 -10.92 3.57 -6.81
N ILE A 158 -11.02 4.79 -6.26
CA ILE A 158 -12.24 5.60 -6.29
C ILE A 158 -12.69 5.89 -7.72
N SER A 159 -11.75 6.18 -8.62
CA SER A 159 -12.03 6.53 -10.02
C SER A 159 -12.43 5.34 -10.89
N SER A 160 -12.12 4.11 -10.47
CA SER A 160 -12.34 2.88 -11.26
C SER A 160 -13.81 2.42 -11.34
N GLY A 161 -14.71 3.02 -10.55
CA GLY A 161 -16.16 2.74 -10.58
C GLY A 161 -16.60 1.46 -9.86
N ALA A 162 -15.68 0.54 -9.54
CA ALA A 162 -15.92 -0.59 -8.64
C ALA A 162 -15.36 -0.24 -7.25
N PHE A 163 -16.23 0.11 -6.30
CA PHE A 163 -15.81 0.44 -4.95
C PHE A 163 -15.43 -0.83 -4.18
N ASP A 164 -14.12 -1.06 -4.03
CA ASP A 164 -13.57 -2.10 -3.16
C ASP A 164 -13.30 -1.51 -1.77
N SER A 165 -14.27 -1.68 -0.87
CA SER A 165 -14.18 -1.18 0.51
C SER A 165 -12.99 -1.76 1.28
N GLY A 166 -12.62 -3.01 0.98
CA GLY A 166 -11.47 -3.70 1.58
C GLY A 166 -10.14 -3.11 1.14
N ALA A 167 -10.00 -2.83 -0.16
CA ALA A 167 -8.82 -2.17 -0.70
C ALA A 167 -8.62 -0.77 -0.12
N VAL A 168 -9.70 0.04 -0.06
CA VAL A 168 -9.65 1.41 0.49
C VAL A 168 -9.28 1.39 1.98
N ARG A 169 -9.84 0.46 2.77
CA ARG A 169 -9.49 0.33 4.20
C ARG A 169 -8.02 -0.05 4.40
N ASN A 170 -7.52 -1.01 3.63
CA ASN A 170 -6.12 -1.44 3.74
C ASN A 170 -5.15 -0.33 3.36
N ALA A 171 -5.46 0.45 2.32
CA ALA A 171 -4.66 1.61 1.93
C ALA A 171 -4.68 2.71 3.01
N ALA A 172 -5.86 3.04 3.57
CA ALA A 172 -5.97 4.00 4.67
C ALA A 172 -5.16 3.57 5.92
N ALA A 173 -5.19 2.29 6.28
CA ALA A 173 -4.42 1.74 7.40
C ALA A 173 -2.90 1.73 7.14
N ARG A 174 -2.47 1.59 5.89
CA ARG A 174 -1.06 1.76 5.49
C ARG A 174 -0.65 3.23 5.64
N LEU A 175 -1.45 4.15 5.09
CA LEU A 175 -1.20 5.58 5.17
C LEU A 175 -1.03 6.05 6.62
N GLY A 176 -1.88 5.58 7.54
CA GLY A 176 -1.75 5.88 8.97
C GLY A 176 -0.43 5.40 9.57
N ARG A 177 0.02 4.18 9.25
CA ARG A 177 1.32 3.66 9.72
C ARG A 177 2.51 4.43 9.15
N ASP A 178 2.42 4.85 7.90
CA ASP A 178 3.47 5.66 7.26
C ASP A 178 3.56 7.05 7.90
N MET A 179 2.42 7.66 8.21
CA MET A 179 2.36 8.93 8.94
C MET A 179 2.99 8.81 10.32
N ASP A 180 2.65 7.76 11.09
CA ASP A 180 3.25 7.50 12.40
C ASP A 180 4.77 7.31 12.28
N ALA A 181 5.24 6.59 11.26
CA ALA A 181 6.67 6.38 11.02
C ALA A 181 7.39 7.69 10.66
N MET A 182 6.81 8.51 9.78
CA MET A 182 7.38 9.83 9.43
C MET A 182 7.50 10.74 10.66
N VAL A 183 6.52 10.71 11.57
CA VAL A 183 6.59 11.44 12.84
C VAL A 183 7.73 10.94 13.73
N VAL A 184 7.93 9.62 13.80
CA VAL A 184 9.06 9.01 14.54
C VAL A 184 10.42 9.44 13.97
N ASP A 185 10.52 9.66 12.66
CA ASP A 185 11.74 10.17 12.03
C ASP A 185 11.97 11.68 12.19
N GLY A 186 11.16 12.35 13.01
CA GLY A 186 11.27 13.79 13.25
C GLY A 186 10.61 14.66 12.19
N ALA A 187 9.81 14.10 11.27
CA ALA A 187 8.89 14.92 10.53
C ALA A 187 7.84 15.45 11.50
N GLU A 188 7.75 16.77 11.68
CA GLU A 188 6.69 17.40 12.47
C GLU A 188 5.78 18.19 11.53
N PRO A 189 4.84 17.52 10.83
CA PRO A 189 4.20 18.11 9.68
C PRO A 189 2.90 18.76 10.11
N ILE A 190 2.77 20.05 9.81
CA ILE A 190 1.55 20.84 10.03
C ILE A 190 0.37 20.26 9.21
N TRP A 191 0.68 19.52 8.13
CA TRP A 191 -0.29 18.80 7.31
C TRP A 191 -0.78 17.47 7.92
N ALA A 192 -0.07 16.91 8.92
CA ALA A 192 -0.41 15.60 9.47
C ALA A 192 -1.79 15.61 10.13
N SER A 193 -2.16 16.66 10.86
CA SER A 193 -3.46 16.75 11.53
C SER A 193 -4.62 16.75 10.54
N GLN A 194 -4.54 17.57 9.49
CA GLN A 194 -5.59 17.66 8.46
C GLN A 194 -5.74 16.34 7.68
N LEU A 195 -4.63 15.64 7.43
CA LEU A 195 -4.64 14.39 6.70
C LEU A 195 -5.11 13.21 7.56
N THR A 196 -4.77 13.21 8.85
CA THR A 196 -5.32 12.26 9.83
C THR A 196 -6.84 12.40 9.94
N ASP A 197 -7.35 13.63 10.03
CA ASP A 197 -8.79 13.89 10.07
C ASP A 197 -9.49 13.43 8.79
N ALA A 198 -8.86 13.63 7.63
CA ALA A 198 -9.38 13.16 6.35
C ALA A 198 -9.39 11.62 6.25
N LEU A 199 -8.30 10.96 6.67
CA LEU A 199 -8.22 9.50 6.73
C LEU A 199 -9.29 8.90 7.64
N ALA A 200 -9.49 9.48 8.83
CA ALA A 200 -10.51 9.04 9.76
C ALA A 200 -11.92 9.14 9.16
N GLN A 201 -12.20 10.22 8.41
CA GLN A 201 -13.46 10.37 7.68
C GLN A 201 -13.64 9.33 6.57
N ILE A 202 -12.58 9.01 5.82
CA ILE A 202 -12.62 7.96 4.79
C ILE A 202 -12.95 6.61 5.43
N VAL A 203 -12.25 6.23 6.50
CA VAL A 203 -12.50 4.97 7.21
C VAL A 203 -13.93 4.91 7.75
N ALA A 204 -14.41 5.99 8.37
CA ALA A 204 -15.79 6.06 8.87
C ALA A 204 -16.83 5.90 7.76
N LEU A 205 -16.61 6.50 6.58
CA LEU A 205 -17.48 6.34 5.41
C LEU A 205 -17.46 4.90 4.88
N VAL A 206 -16.29 4.26 4.83
CA VAL A 206 -16.16 2.86 4.43
C VAL A 206 -16.90 1.94 5.40
N ASP A 207 -16.74 2.15 6.70
CA ASP A 207 -17.43 1.38 7.74
C ASP A 207 -18.95 1.56 7.64
N GLN A 208 -19.43 2.78 7.40
CA GLN A 208 -20.85 3.05 7.20
C GLN A 208 -21.38 2.32 5.95
N ALA A 209 -20.66 2.39 4.83
CA ALA A 209 -21.08 1.72 3.59
C ALA A 209 -21.18 0.19 3.78
N GLU A 210 -20.24 -0.42 4.51
CA GLU A 210 -20.30 -1.84 4.81
C GLU A 210 -21.47 -2.20 5.74
N GLN A 211 -21.75 -1.37 6.74
CA GLN A 211 -22.93 -1.54 7.60
C GLN A 211 -24.22 -1.49 6.78
N ASP A 212 -24.35 -0.53 5.87
CA ASP A 212 -25.52 -0.39 5.00
C ASP A 212 -25.71 -1.61 4.09
N ILE A 213 -24.62 -2.17 3.55
CA ILE A 213 -24.64 -3.41 2.76
C ILE A 213 -25.12 -4.59 3.60
N VAL A 214 -24.56 -4.76 4.81
CA VAL A 214 -24.94 -5.84 5.73
C VAL A 214 -26.39 -5.72 6.15
N GLU A 215 -26.86 -4.51 6.46
CA GLU A 215 -28.25 -4.25 6.83
C GLU A 215 -29.20 -4.54 5.67
N THR A 216 -28.85 -4.13 4.46
CA THR A 216 -29.62 -4.43 3.25
C THR A 216 -29.73 -5.94 3.02
N ALA A 217 -28.63 -6.67 3.15
CA ALA A 217 -28.62 -8.13 3.01
C ALA A 217 -29.48 -8.81 4.09
N ARG A 218 -29.38 -8.35 5.34
CA ARG A 218 -30.19 -8.86 6.46
C ARG A 218 -31.67 -8.61 6.23
N ASN A 219 -32.05 -7.42 5.78
CA ASN A 219 -33.43 -7.06 5.46
C ASN A 219 -33.98 -7.91 4.31
N ALA A 220 -33.17 -8.16 3.28
CA ALA A 220 -33.54 -9.08 2.20
C ALA A 220 -33.75 -10.51 2.71
N GLN A 221 -32.86 -11.01 3.58
CA GLN A 221 -33.00 -12.32 4.19
C GLN A 221 -34.29 -12.42 5.03
N SER A 222 -34.57 -11.46 5.91
CA SER A 222 -35.79 -11.48 6.73
C SER A 222 -37.06 -11.44 5.86
N ARG A 223 -37.08 -10.66 4.79
CA ARG A 223 -38.20 -10.67 3.83
C ARG A 223 -38.33 -12.02 3.10
N LEU A 224 -37.21 -12.64 2.73
CA LEU A 224 -37.22 -13.98 2.15
C LEU A 224 -37.72 -15.03 3.15
N GLU A 225 -37.30 -14.95 4.41
CA GLU A 225 -37.79 -15.81 5.49
C GLU A 225 -39.30 -15.63 5.72
N GLU A 226 -39.81 -14.40 5.68
CA GLU A 226 -41.26 -14.12 5.75
C GLU A 226 -42.01 -14.75 4.57
N ILE A 227 -41.50 -14.60 3.35
CA ILE A 227 -42.08 -15.21 2.13
C ILE A 227 -42.07 -16.74 2.21
N ILE A 228 -40.97 -17.34 2.65
CA ILE A 228 -40.81 -18.80 2.79
C ILE A 228 -41.67 -19.34 3.93
N SER A 229 -41.97 -18.53 4.94
CA SER A 229 -42.81 -18.91 6.09
C SER A 229 -44.31 -18.97 5.77
N VAL A 230 -44.73 -18.54 4.57
CA VAL A 230 -46.12 -18.70 4.10
C VAL A 230 -46.42 -20.19 3.84
N ASP A 231 -47.60 -20.65 4.26
CA ASP A 231 -48.02 -22.07 4.22
C ASP A 231 -47.80 -22.77 2.86
N ALA A 232 -47.82 -22.03 1.75
CA ALA A 232 -47.57 -22.54 0.40
C ALA A 232 -46.16 -23.18 0.24
N PHE A 233 -45.14 -22.68 0.95
CA PHE A 233 -43.79 -23.23 0.97
C PHE A 233 -43.57 -24.22 2.14
N ALA A 234 -44.34 -24.11 3.23
CA ALA A 234 -44.25 -25.00 4.39
C ALA A 234 -44.70 -26.45 4.10
N VAL A 235 -45.68 -26.63 3.20
CA VAL A 235 -46.24 -27.95 2.83
C VAL A 235 -45.21 -28.90 2.20
N ALA A 236 -44.16 -28.38 1.56
CA ALA A 236 -43.14 -29.19 0.88
C ALA A 236 -42.19 -29.95 1.84
N THR A 237 -42.16 -29.63 3.13
CA THR A 237 -41.23 -30.24 4.10
C THR A 237 -41.79 -31.47 4.84
N LYS A 238 -43.08 -31.80 4.66
CA LYS A 238 -43.70 -32.94 5.33
C LYS A 238 -43.50 -34.23 4.52
N THR A 239 -42.32 -34.85 4.66
CA THR A 239 -42.06 -36.21 4.17
C THR A 239 -43.04 -37.19 4.84
N PRO A 240 -43.81 -38.01 4.09
CA PRO A 240 -44.68 -39.00 4.69
C PRO A 240 -43.84 -40.13 5.31
N SER A 241 -43.99 -40.30 6.63
CA SER A 241 -43.47 -41.42 7.40
C SER A 241 -43.88 -42.75 6.75
N ARG A 242 -42.92 -43.45 6.14
CA ARG A 242 -43.08 -44.81 5.65
C ARG A 242 -43.09 -45.75 6.86
N LYS A 243 -44.24 -46.35 7.13
CA LYS A 243 -44.41 -47.45 8.09
C LYS A 243 -43.34 -48.52 7.86
N SER A 244 -42.59 -48.82 8.92
CA SER A 244 -41.68 -49.96 9.02
C SER A 244 -42.43 -51.28 8.82
N ALA A 245 -42.20 -51.95 7.71
CA ALA A 245 -42.49 -53.36 7.55
C ALA A 245 -41.21 -54.14 7.89
N SER A 246 -41.22 -54.75 9.07
CA SER A 246 -40.24 -55.72 9.53
C SER A 246 -40.22 -56.94 8.62
N ARG A 247 -39.06 -57.28 8.06
CA ARG A 247 -38.72 -58.67 7.75
C ARG A 247 -37.22 -58.88 7.84
N SER A 248 -36.83 -59.44 8.97
CA SER A 248 -35.60 -60.17 9.18
C SER A 248 -35.51 -61.33 8.20
N ASP A 249 -34.38 -61.48 7.52
CA ASP A 249 -33.70 -62.77 7.43
C ASP A 249 -32.20 -62.58 7.17
N GLN A 250 -31.45 -63.33 7.98
CA GLN A 250 -30.00 -63.52 7.96
C GLN A 250 -29.59 -64.36 6.74
N VAL A 251 -28.38 -64.15 6.20
CA VAL A 251 -27.33 -65.18 6.00
C VAL A 251 -25.99 -64.48 5.69
N SER A 252 -24.95 -64.93 6.39
CA SER A 252 -23.52 -64.55 6.43
C SER A 252 -22.73 -64.69 5.10
N PRO A 253 -21.48 -64.19 5.04
CA PRO A 253 -20.66 -64.11 3.83
C PRO A 253 -19.73 -65.33 3.64
N SER A 254 -19.32 -65.60 2.40
CA SER A 254 -18.23 -66.53 2.08
C SER A 254 -17.22 -65.85 1.15
N GLU A 255 -15.98 -65.81 1.62
CA GLU A 255 -14.73 -65.55 0.89
C GLU A 255 -14.57 -66.52 -0.30
N ASP A 256 -13.96 -66.08 -1.41
CA ASP A 256 -12.60 -66.50 -1.83
C ASP A 256 -12.21 -65.93 -3.22
N ALA A 257 -10.89 -65.82 -3.43
CA ALA A 257 -10.14 -65.77 -4.67
C ALA A 257 -9.84 -64.41 -5.37
N ALA A 258 -8.76 -63.80 -4.88
CA ALA A 258 -7.48 -63.59 -5.61
C ALA A 258 -7.47 -63.03 -7.05
N ALA A 259 -6.87 -61.84 -7.23
CA ALA A 259 -5.60 -61.63 -7.96
C ALA A 259 -5.26 -60.13 -8.07
N ALA A 260 -4.03 -59.78 -7.68
CA ALA A 260 -3.44 -58.44 -7.77
C ALA A 260 -2.63 -58.27 -9.10
N PRO A 261 -1.83 -57.21 -9.31
CA PRO A 261 -2.11 -56.15 -10.28
C PRO A 261 -1.11 -56.10 -11.45
N GLN A 262 -1.46 -55.44 -12.55
CA GLN A 262 -0.49 -55.02 -13.57
C GLN A 262 -0.42 -53.50 -13.71
N GLN A 263 0.79 -53.00 -13.47
CA GLN A 263 1.30 -51.70 -13.84
C GLN A 263 1.33 -51.56 -15.37
N ILE A 264 1.01 -50.38 -15.90
CA ILE A 264 1.57 -49.90 -17.17
C ILE A 264 1.94 -48.43 -16.99
N ALA A 265 3.22 -48.13 -17.21
CA ALA A 265 3.81 -46.81 -17.35
C ALA A 265 4.07 -46.54 -18.85
N GLY A 266 4.20 -45.26 -19.21
CA GLY A 266 4.57 -44.75 -20.54
C GLY A 266 3.47 -43.85 -21.09
N GLU A 267 3.69 -42.58 -21.47
CA GLU A 267 4.90 -41.89 -21.93
C GLU A 267 4.76 -40.38 -21.65
#